data_AF-A0A818WFX2-F1
#
_entry.id   AF-A0A818WFX2-F1
#
_cell.length_a   1.000
_cell.length_b   1.000
_cell.length_c   1.000
_cell.angle_alpha   90.00
_cell.angle_beta   90.00
_cell.angle_gamma   90.00
#
_symmetry.space_group_name_H-M   'P 1'
#
loop_
_entity.id
_entity.type
_entity.pdbx_description
1 polymer ?
#
loop_
_entity_poly.entity_id
_entity_poly.type
_entity_poly.pdbx_seq_one_letter_code
_entity_poly.pdbx_strand_id
1 'polypeptide(L)' 'MMTTFLSSDAACRVTSQEIIKILQTDAKLGLNENEILKRRKYYGLNDFEIDDDEPLWKKYLGQFKEPIILNE' A
#
# COMPACT_ATOMS: atom_id res chain seq x y z
N MET A 1 7.49 -0.48 19.70
CA MET A 1 8.57 0.24 18.99
C MET A 1 7.87 1.17 18.01
N MET A 2 7.84 2.48 18.29
CA MET A 2 7.18 3.46 17.41
C MET A 2 8.12 3.76 16.23
N THR A 3 7.79 3.29 15.04
CA THR A 3 8.44 3.76 13.81
C THR A 3 7.80 5.07 13.41
N THR A 4 8.51 6.18 13.59
CA THR A 4 8.08 7.49 13.09
C THR A 4 8.10 7.44 11.57
N PHE A 5 6.92 7.45 10.95
CA PHE A 5 6.82 7.56 9.50
C PHE A 5 7.14 8.99 9.07
N LEU A 6 8.04 9.12 8.11
CA LEU A 6 8.21 10.36 7.37
C LEU A 6 7.29 10.33 6.16
N SER A 7 6.68 11.47 5.83
CA SER A 7 6.10 11.65 4.51
C SER A 7 7.20 11.57 3.45
N SER A 8 6.84 11.23 2.21
CA SER A 8 7.81 11.18 1.10
C SER A 8 8.54 12.51 0.93
N ASP A 9 7.84 13.63 1.14
CA ASP A 9 8.38 14.98 1.11
C ASP A 9 9.37 15.26 2.25
N ALA A 10 9.10 14.77 3.46
CA ALA A 10 10.05 14.90 4.55
C ALA A 10 11.27 13.99 4.34
N ALA A 11 11.06 12.76 3.88
CA ALA A 11 12.13 11.78 3.66
C ALA A 11 13.14 12.23 2.60
N CYS A 12 12.71 12.93 1.55
CA CYS A 12 13.60 13.38 0.48
C CYS A 12 14.53 14.54 0.88
N ARG A 13 14.26 15.22 2.01
CA ARG A 13 15.09 16.33 2.52
C ARG A 13 16.11 15.89 3.57
N VAL A 14 16.07 14.63 3.97
CA VAL A 14 16.90 14.07 5.03
C VAL A 14 18.10 13.35 4.40
N THR A 15 19.26 13.38 5.05
CA THR A 15 20.44 12.70 4.51
C THR A 15 20.28 11.18 4.58
N SER A 16 21.02 10.45 3.72
CA SER A 16 20.98 8.99 3.73
C SER A 16 21.35 8.41 5.09
N GLN A 17 22.33 9.00 5.79
CA GLN A 17 22.76 8.55 7.12
C GLN A 17 21.66 8.69 8.18
N GLU A 18 20.89 9.78 8.12
CA GLU A 18 19.77 10.01 9.02
C GLU A 18 18.62 9.05 8.70
N ILE A 19 18.29 8.84 7.41
CA ILE A 19 17.28 7.86 7.00
C ILE A 19 17.63 6.45 7.47
N ILE A 20 18.91 6.04 7.37
CA ILE A 20 19.37 4.74 7.85
C ILE A 20 19.12 4.58 9.36
N LYS A 21 19.37 5.63 10.15
CA LYS A 21 19.09 5.64 11.60
C LYS A 21 17.59 5.59 11.89
N ILE A 22 16.79 6.39 11.18
CA ILE A 22 15.33 6.45 11.35
C ILE A 22 14.70 5.09 11.02
N LEU A 23 15.12 4.47 9.91
CA LEU A 23 14.65 3.16 9.47
C LEU A 23 15.33 2.00 10.21
N GLN A 24 16.25 2.28 11.14
CA GLN A 24 16.98 1.29 11.93
C GLN A 24 17.50 0.13 11.07
N THR A 25 18.18 0.48 9.97
CA THR A 25 18.69 -0.48 8.99
C THR A 25 20.18 -0.31 8.79
N ASP A 26 20.80 -1.19 8.01
CA ASP A 26 22.19 -1.09 7.60
C ASP A 26 22.26 -0.92 6.07
N ALA A 27 23.05 0.05 5.59
CA ALA A 27 23.15 0.35 4.16
C ALA A 27 23.90 -0.72 3.35
N LYS A 28 24.72 -1.55 3.99
CA LYS A 28 25.52 -2.59 3.33
C LYS A 28 24.89 -3.97 3.49
N LEU A 29 24.39 -4.25 4.69
CA LEU A 29 23.87 -5.58 5.05
C LEU A 29 22.33 -5.66 4.97
N GLY A 30 21.64 -4.52 4.96
CA GLY A 30 20.18 -4.46 4.91
C GLY A 30 19.52 -4.81 6.25
N LEU A 31 18.36 -5.49 6.18
CA LEU A 31 17.58 -5.92 7.34
C LEU A 31 17.80 -7.40 7.64
N ASN A 32 17.77 -7.74 8.93
CA ASN A 32 17.76 -9.13 9.36
C ASN A 32 16.37 -9.77 9.14
N GLU A 33 16.31 -11.08 8.94
CA GLU A 33 15.09 -11.86 8.69
C GLU A 33 14.00 -11.62 9.74
N ASN A 34 14.39 -11.59 11.03
CA ASN A 34 13.47 -11.31 12.12
C ASN A 34 12.78 -9.94 11.99
N GLU A 35 13.53 -8.93 11.55
CA GLU A 35 13.00 -7.58 11.36
C GLU A 35 12.14 -7.51 10.09
N ILE A 36 12.49 -8.24 9.03
CA ILE A 36 11.65 -8.37 7.83
C ILE A 36 10.29 -8.96 8.19
N LEU A 37 10.25 -10.06 8.94
CA LEU A 37 9.00 -10.71 9.37
C LEU A 37 8.15 -9.77 10.24
N LYS A 38 8.79 -9.06 11.16
CA LYS A 38 8.12 -8.10 12.04
C LYS A 38 7.53 -6.92 11.25
N ARG A 39 8.29 -6.36 10.30
CA ARG A 39 7.82 -5.26 9.43
C ARG A 39 6.69 -5.71 8.52
N ARG A 40 6.78 -6.90 7.91
CA ARG A 40 5.70 -7.45 7.09
C ARG A 40 4.43 -7.71 7.89
N LYS A 41 4.55 -8.16 9.14
CA LYS A 41 3.40 -8.32 10.04
C LYS A 41 2.75 -6.98 10.41
N TYR A 42 3.54 -5.91 10.51
CA TYR A 42 3.05 -4.60 10.97
C TYR A 42 2.55 -3.70 9.82
N TYR A 43 3.26 -3.66 8.68
CA TYR A 43 2.91 -2.82 7.52
C TYR A 43 2.15 -3.57 6.43
N GLY A 44 2.16 -4.90 6.44
CA GLY A 44 1.63 -5.71 5.35
C GLY A 44 2.63 -5.89 4.21
N LEU A 45 2.11 -6.34 3.07
CA LEU A 45 2.87 -6.50 1.83
C LEU A 45 2.91 -5.17 1.07
N ASN A 46 3.99 -4.93 0.34
CA ASN A 46 4.11 -3.77 -0.57
C ASN A 46 3.47 -4.11 -1.92
N ASP A 47 2.19 -4.46 -1.88
CA ASP A 47 1.40 -4.77 -3.05
C ASP A 47 0.32 -3.69 -3.18
N PHE A 48 -0.01 -3.35 -4.42
CA PHE A 48 -1.17 -2.50 -4.66
C PHE A 48 -2.43 -3.32 -4.39
N GLU A 49 -3.38 -2.74 -3.68
CA GLU A 49 -4.73 -3.27 -3.65
C GLU A 49 -5.30 -3.12 -5.06
N ILE A 50 -5.45 -4.25 -5.74
CA ILE A 50 -6.21 -4.30 -6.99
C ILE A 50 -7.66 -4.42 -6.53
N ASP A 51 -8.48 -3.41 -6.86
CA ASP A 51 -9.90 -3.52 -6.66
C ASP A 51 -10.39 -4.75 -7.44
N ASP A 52 -11.07 -5.66 -6.74
CA ASP A 52 -11.73 -6.78 -7.39
C ASP A 52 -12.74 -6.21 -8.39
N ASP A 53 -12.51 -6.47 -9.68
CA ASP A 53 -13.44 -6.08 -10.73
C ASP A 53 -14.84 -6.56 -10.36
N GLU A 54 -15.82 -5.65 -10.41
CA GLU A 54 -17.19 -6.03 -10.11
C GLU A 54 -17.61 -7.19 -11.02
N PRO A 55 -18.05 -8.32 -10.44
CA PRO A 55 -18.29 -9.51 -11.22
C PRO A 55 -19.42 -9.26 -12.24
N LEU A 56 -19.30 -9.84 -13.42
CA LEU A 56 -20.21 -9.60 -14.55
C LEU A 56 -21.69 -9.78 -14.20
N TRP A 57 -22.02 -10.75 -13.36
CA TRP A 57 -23.40 -10.99 -12.92
C TRP A 57 -23.96 -9.81 -12.11
N LYS A 58 -23.12 -9.13 -11.32
CA LYS A 58 -23.53 -7.96 -10.53
C LYS A 58 -23.74 -6.74 -11.43
N LYS A 59 -22.88 -6.56 -12.44
CA LYS A 59 -23.09 -5.57 -13.52
C LYS A 59 -24.40 -5.81 -14.28
N TYR A 60 -24.68 -7.06 -14.63
CA TYR A 60 -25.92 -7.45 -15.31
C TYR A 60 -27.17 -7.13 -14.48
N LEU A 61 -27.17 -7.49 -13.18
CA LEU A 61 -28.28 -7.15 -12.29
C LEU A 61 -28.45 -5.63 -12.10
N GLY A 62 -27.36 -4.86 -12.22
CA GLY A 62 -27.38 -3.40 -12.17
C GLY A 62 -28.22 -2.75 -13.28
N GLN A 63 -28.31 -3.37 -14.46
CA GLN A 63 -29.08 -2.85 -15.60
C GLN A 63 -30.59 -2.72 -15.31
N PHE A 64 -31.12 -3.52 -14.39
CA PHE A 64 -32.53 -3.46 -14.00
C PHE A 64 -32.86 -2.34 -13.00
N LYS A 65 -31.84 -1.62 -12.50
CA LYS A 65 -32.03 -0.48 -11.59
C LYS A 65 -32.21 0.84 -12.34
N GLU A 66 -31.77 0.92 -13.58
CA GLU A 66 -31.92 2.12 -14.40
C GLU A 66 -33.31 2.11 -15.07
N PRO A 67 -34.07 3.23 -15.04
CA PRO A 67 -35.32 3.31 -15.79
C PRO A 67 -35.00 3.11 -17.27
N ILE A 68 -35.72 2.20 -17.91
CA ILE A 68 -35.52 1.83 -19.32
C ILE A 68 -35.52 3.09 -20.18
N ILE A 69 -34.39 3.37 -20.83
CA ILE A 69 -34.31 4.36 -21.90
C ILE A 69 -35.02 3.74 -23.11
N LEU A 70 -36.30 4.04 -23.25
CA LEU A 70 -37.05 3.78 -24.48
C LEU A 70 -36.58 4.79 -25.52
N ASN A 71 -35.76 4.33 -26.47
CA ASN A 71 -35.51 5.09 -27.70
C ASN A 71 -36.70 4.85 -28.63
N GLU A 72 -37.45 5.91 -28.94
CA GLU A 72 -38.45 5.94 -30.02
C GLU A 72 -37.80 5.85 -31.41
#